data_AF-A0A9E4X441-F1
#
_entry.id   AF-A0A9E4X441-F1
#
_cell.length_a   1.000
_cell.length_b   1.000
_cell.length_c   1.000
_cell.angle_alpha   90.00
_cell.angle_beta   90.00
_cell.angle_gamma   90.00
#
_symmetry.space_group_name_H-M   'P 1'
#
loop_
_entity.id
_entity.type
_entity.pdbx_description
1 polymer ?
#
loop_
_entity_poly.entity_id
_entity_poly.type
_entity_poly.pdbx_seq_one_letter_code
_entity_poly.pdbx_strand_id
1 'polypeptide(L)'
;MFLALAAVFLVALPTASSLSAAGGGIEVVATEEEVNFPGNVDLSVTAEGDAEIVEVRIFYRTVGSRVWAYAYPEFVPSNRITASLNLTGEVSSYLPPGAEVEYYYEITDSQGNVLRTEPTVVEYEDTRFDWEEVKIGPLTLLYYDQSASRVRSVVRSLESDLARLQQLLQLDPAGEIKGLIYSRRSHTLDAFPQQSRTTTEQQTFQGFAFPKRGLFLGLGMDRGLIVHESAHLLLDQAMGDSALPTPAWLDEGFASYMDPSV
;
A
#
# COMPACT_ATOMS: atom_id res chain seq x y z
N MET A 1 -12.39 46.65 46.34
CA MET A 1 -12.90 45.61 45.41
C MET A 1 -12.04 45.70 44.15
N PHE A 2 -11.30 44.64 43.85
CA PHE A 2 -10.06 44.63 43.04
C PHE A 2 -10.30 44.88 41.54
N LEU A 3 -9.47 45.73 40.92
CA LEU A 3 -9.29 45.81 39.46
C LEU A 3 -8.43 44.64 38.99
N ALA A 4 -8.95 43.79 38.11
CA ALA A 4 -8.18 42.75 37.42
C ALA A 4 -7.69 43.27 36.07
N LEU A 5 -6.38 43.39 35.92
CA LEU A 5 -5.70 43.75 34.67
C LEU A 5 -5.44 42.45 33.89
N ALA A 6 -6.16 42.25 32.78
CA ALA A 6 -5.92 41.10 31.89
C ALA A 6 -4.78 41.44 30.92
N ALA A 7 -3.63 40.79 31.09
CA ALA A 7 -2.52 40.86 30.15
C ALA A 7 -2.75 39.87 29.01
N VAL A 8 -2.91 40.37 27.79
CA VAL A 8 -2.96 39.55 26.57
C VAL A 8 -1.53 39.26 26.15
N PHE A 9 -1.13 37.99 26.23
CA PHE A 9 0.17 37.51 25.75
C PHE A 9 0.01 37.08 24.29
N LEU A 10 0.49 37.89 23.35
CA LEU A 10 0.51 37.54 21.93
C LEU A 10 1.72 36.62 21.67
N VAL A 11 1.48 35.32 21.52
CA VAL A 11 2.51 34.36 21.13
C VAL A 11 2.72 34.50 19.62
N ALA A 12 3.85 35.10 19.23
CA ALA A 12 4.30 35.09 17.84
C ALA A 12 4.83 33.69 17.50
N LEU A 13 4.09 32.95 16.67
CA LEU A 13 4.56 31.70 16.09
C LEU A 13 5.71 31.99 15.12
N PRO A 14 6.86 31.30 15.21
CA PRO A 14 7.90 31.43 14.21
C PRO A 14 7.37 30.86 12.89
N THR A 15 7.21 31.71 11.89
CA THR A 15 6.99 31.27 10.51
C THR A 15 8.20 30.46 10.09
N ALA A 16 7.99 29.20 9.71
CA ALA A 16 9.04 28.39 9.11
C ALA A 16 9.53 29.12 7.84
N SER A 17 10.77 29.60 7.88
CA SER A 17 11.41 30.17 6.70
C SER A 17 11.68 29.02 5.72
N SER A 18 10.90 28.96 4.64
CA SER A 18 11.31 28.23 3.44
C SER A 18 12.63 28.84 2.99
N LEU A 19 13.71 28.06 3.05
CA LEU A 19 15.00 28.41 2.43
C LEU A 19 14.78 28.47 0.92
N SER A 20 14.40 29.64 0.41
CA SER A 20 14.47 29.95 -1.02
C SER A 20 15.88 30.46 -1.28
N ALA A 21 16.71 29.62 -1.90
CA ALA A 21 17.93 30.07 -2.54
C ALA A 21 17.53 30.87 -3.79
N ALA A 22 18.08 32.08 -3.93
CA ALA A 22 17.82 32.95 -5.07
C ALA A 22 18.48 32.37 -6.34
N GLY A 23 17.65 31.84 -7.23
CA GLY A 23 17.95 31.30 -8.55
C GLY A 23 16.61 30.81 -9.13
N GLY A 24 16.39 31.00 -10.42
CA GLY A 24 15.11 30.72 -11.07
C GLY A 24 14.42 29.42 -10.64
N GLY A 25 13.11 29.46 -10.46
CA GLY A 25 12.38 28.38 -9.80
C GLY A 25 12.14 27.20 -10.74
N ILE A 26 12.47 25.99 -10.30
CA ILE A 26 11.87 24.76 -10.86
C ILE A 26 10.40 24.74 -10.39
N GLU A 27 9.48 24.42 -11.29
CA GLU A 27 8.05 24.26 -11.03
C GLU A 27 7.57 22.91 -11.55
N VAL A 28 6.74 22.23 -10.77
CA VAL A 28 6.03 21.03 -11.24
C VAL A 28 4.73 21.47 -11.88
N VAL A 29 4.62 21.25 -13.19
CA VAL A 29 3.45 21.64 -14.00
C VAL A 29 2.33 20.61 -13.86
N ALA A 30 2.69 19.33 -13.83
CA ALA A 30 1.73 18.23 -13.70
C ALA A 30 2.41 16.97 -13.15
N THR A 31 1.63 16.16 -12.45
CA THR A 31 1.96 14.78 -12.10
C THR A 31 0.80 13.90 -12.54
N GLU A 32 1.10 12.73 -13.11
CA GLU A 32 0.08 11.75 -13.50
C GLU A 32 0.43 10.37 -12.94
N GLU A 33 -0.62 9.61 -12.64
CA GLU A 33 -0.59 8.26 -12.11
C GLU A 33 -1.50 7.40 -12.99
N GLU A 34 -0.95 6.36 -13.60
CA GLU A 34 -1.72 5.40 -14.39
C GLU A 34 -1.46 3.99 -13.87
N VAL A 35 -2.52 3.28 -13.49
CA VAL A 35 -2.46 1.92 -12.97
C VAL A 35 -3.20 1.00 -13.93
N ASN A 36 -2.48 0.04 -14.51
CA ASN A 36 -3.02 -0.94 -15.43
C ASN A 36 -2.57 -2.34 -15.02
N PHE A 37 -3.48 -3.12 -14.44
CA PHE A 37 -3.19 -4.49 -14.07
C PHE A 37 -3.36 -5.45 -15.27
N PRO A 38 -2.45 -6.43 -15.47
CA PRO A 38 -1.24 -6.69 -14.69
C PRO A 38 -0.01 -5.91 -15.19
N GLY A 39 0.84 -5.53 -14.23
CA GLY A 39 2.25 -5.20 -14.46
C GLY A 39 2.53 -3.77 -14.91
N ASN A 40 1.59 -2.85 -14.70
CA ASN A 40 1.82 -1.45 -15.02
C ASN A 40 1.33 -0.51 -13.90
N VAL A 41 2.27 0.30 -13.39
CA VAL A 41 2.06 1.47 -12.54
C VAL A 41 2.98 2.55 -13.08
N ASP A 42 2.46 3.38 -13.97
CA ASP A 42 3.20 4.47 -14.60
C ASP A 42 3.04 5.75 -13.77
N LEU A 43 4.18 6.27 -13.32
CA LEU A 43 4.27 7.56 -12.65
C LEU A 43 4.93 8.56 -13.60
N SER A 44 4.30 9.72 -13.81
CA SER A 44 4.88 10.78 -14.64
C SER A 44 4.93 12.12 -13.92
N VAL A 45 5.97 12.89 -14.23
CA VAL A 45 6.11 14.29 -13.81
C VAL A 45 6.47 15.16 -15.00
N THR A 46 5.75 16.26 -15.16
CA THR A 46 6.11 17.35 -16.06
C THR A 46 6.61 18.51 -15.21
N ALA A 47 7.83 18.95 -15.47
CA ALA A 47 8.45 20.07 -14.76
C ALA A 47 9.04 21.09 -15.72
N GLU A 48 9.08 22.33 -15.26
CA GLU A 48 9.59 23.49 -15.99
C GLU A 48 10.54 24.29 -15.10
N GLY A 49 11.57 24.89 -15.70
CA GLY A 49 12.54 25.69 -14.96
C GLY A 49 13.22 26.73 -15.84
N ASP A 50 13.73 27.79 -15.21
CA ASP A 50 14.49 28.84 -15.86
C ASP A 50 15.84 28.33 -16.43
N ALA A 51 16.38 27.25 -15.85
CA ALA A 51 17.50 26.48 -16.39
C ALA A 51 17.05 25.12 -16.93
N GLU A 52 17.87 24.50 -17.78
CA GLU A 52 17.61 23.14 -18.22
C GLU A 52 17.53 22.19 -17.03
N ILE A 53 16.47 21.40 -16.95
CA ILE A 53 16.34 20.27 -16.04
C ILE A 53 17.23 19.16 -16.57
N VAL A 54 18.12 18.65 -15.71
CA VAL A 54 19.17 17.67 -16.10
C VAL A 54 19.05 16.36 -15.35
N GLU A 55 18.33 16.32 -14.23
CA GLU A 55 18.09 15.09 -13.47
C GLU A 55 16.67 15.08 -12.89
N VAL A 56 16.03 13.93 -12.96
CA VAL A 56 14.82 13.59 -12.19
C VAL A 56 15.10 12.28 -11.49
N ARG A 57 14.81 12.21 -10.20
CA ARG A 57 14.79 10.98 -9.41
C ARG A 57 13.39 10.75 -8.87
N ILE A 58 12.92 9.53 -8.98
CA ILE A 58 11.68 9.10 -8.35
C ILE A 58 12.06 8.23 -7.18
N PHE A 59 11.77 8.70 -5.97
CA PHE A 59 11.91 7.92 -4.75
C PHE A 59 10.60 7.20 -4.48
N TYR A 60 10.65 5.92 -4.15
CA TYR A 60 9.45 5.13 -3.88
C TYR A 60 9.71 4.08 -2.80
N ARG A 61 8.64 3.70 -2.09
CA ARG A 61 8.62 2.59 -1.15
C ARG A 61 7.21 2.02 -1.06
N THR A 62 7.11 0.75 -0.72
CA THR A 62 5.83 0.17 -0.33
C THR A 62 5.43 0.71 1.04
N VAL A 63 4.15 1.05 1.24
CA VAL A 63 3.67 1.50 2.55
C VAL A 63 3.95 0.41 3.60
N GLY A 64 4.46 0.81 4.76
CA GLY A 64 4.98 -0.09 5.79
C GLY A 64 6.49 -0.38 5.70
N SER A 65 7.13 -0.14 4.55
CA SER A 65 8.59 -0.22 4.43
C SER A 65 9.26 1.03 5.01
N ARG A 66 10.40 0.83 5.69
CA ARG A 66 11.27 1.94 6.15
C ARG A 66 12.34 2.30 5.12
N VAL A 67 12.48 1.52 4.07
CA VAL A 67 13.55 1.66 3.07
C VAL A 67 12.96 2.28 1.81
N TRP A 68 13.54 3.41 1.40
CA TRP A 68 13.28 4.06 0.12
C TRP A 68 14.21 3.50 -0.96
N ALA A 69 13.63 3.15 -2.10
CA ALA A 69 14.34 2.93 -3.35
C ALA A 69 14.25 4.21 -4.21
N TYR A 70 15.07 4.28 -5.25
CA TYR A 70 15.00 5.36 -6.23
C TYR A 70 15.36 4.87 -7.62
N ALA A 71 14.81 5.55 -8.63
CA ALA A 71 15.09 5.30 -10.04
C ALA A 71 15.27 6.62 -10.81
N TYR A 72 15.93 6.51 -11.97
CA TYR A 72 16.22 7.62 -12.88
C TYR A 72 15.41 7.43 -14.17
N PRO A 73 14.22 8.05 -14.29
CA PRO A 73 13.49 8.03 -15.54
C PRO A 73 14.29 8.70 -16.67
N GLU A 74 14.20 8.14 -17.88
CA GLU A 74 14.84 8.71 -19.06
C GLU A 74 14.03 9.90 -19.59
N PHE A 75 14.72 11.00 -19.90
CA PHE A 75 14.16 12.15 -20.60
C PHE A 75 15.28 12.93 -21.29
N VAL A 76 14.92 13.85 -22.19
CA VAL A 76 15.89 14.75 -22.83
C VAL A 76 15.99 16.04 -22.00
N PRO A 77 17.18 16.43 -21.51
CA PRO A 77 17.35 17.67 -20.78
C PRO A 77 16.81 18.88 -21.54
N SER A 78 16.04 19.71 -20.86
CA SER A 78 15.41 20.92 -21.41
C SER A 78 14.86 21.79 -20.29
N ASN A 79 14.50 23.04 -20.58
CA ASN A 79 13.77 23.90 -19.65
C ASN A 79 12.40 23.34 -19.27
N ARG A 80 11.80 22.50 -20.12
CA ARG A 80 10.54 21.81 -19.84
C ARG A 80 10.64 20.35 -20.24
N ILE A 81 10.43 19.45 -19.29
CA ILE A 81 10.59 18.01 -19.49
C ILE A 81 9.34 17.27 -19.03
N THR A 82 9.19 16.06 -19.54
CA THR A 82 8.30 15.04 -18.97
C THR A 82 9.14 13.79 -18.75
N ALA A 83 9.12 13.27 -17.54
CA ALA A 83 9.84 12.06 -17.15
C ALA A 83 8.83 11.06 -16.59
N SER A 84 8.95 9.79 -16.96
CA SER A 84 8.01 8.73 -16.57
C SER A 84 8.72 7.45 -16.16
N LEU A 85 8.13 6.71 -15.23
CA LEU A 85 8.65 5.45 -14.73
C LEU A 85 7.53 4.44 -14.49
N ASN A 86 7.73 3.23 -15.02
CA ASN A 86 6.89 2.09 -14.69
C ASN A 86 7.42 1.40 -13.42
N LEU A 87 6.78 1.62 -12.27
CA LEU A 87 7.24 1.07 -10.99
C LEU A 87 7.27 -0.46 -10.98
N THR A 88 6.30 -1.12 -11.62
CA THR A 88 6.23 -2.59 -11.70
C THR A 88 7.38 -3.20 -12.49
N GLY A 89 7.96 -2.48 -13.45
CA GLY A 89 9.16 -2.90 -14.19
C GLY A 89 10.45 -2.71 -13.40
N GLU A 90 10.51 -1.69 -12.53
CA GLU A 90 11.69 -1.37 -11.72
C GLU A 90 11.77 -2.16 -10.41
N VAL A 91 10.62 -2.46 -9.81
CA VAL A 91 10.56 -3.23 -8.56
C VAL A 91 10.92 -4.69 -8.88
N SER A 92 12.12 -5.12 -8.50
CA SER A 92 12.60 -6.50 -8.66
C SER A 92 11.81 -7.56 -7.87
N SER A 93 10.88 -7.11 -7.03
CA SER A 93 10.06 -7.95 -6.15
C SER A 93 8.59 -7.91 -6.54
N TYR A 94 7.88 -9.01 -6.34
CA TYR A 94 6.44 -9.08 -6.61
C TYR A 94 5.65 -8.03 -5.80
N LEU A 95 4.82 -7.25 -6.51
CA LEU A 95 3.89 -6.28 -5.95
C LEU A 95 2.46 -6.87 -6.00
N PRO A 96 1.86 -7.25 -4.86
CA PRO A 96 0.49 -7.78 -4.85
C PRO A 96 -0.53 -6.69 -5.20
N PRO A 97 -1.64 -7.04 -5.89
CA PRO A 97 -2.78 -6.14 -6.04
C PRO A 97 -3.32 -5.65 -4.69
N GLY A 98 -3.67 -4.38 -4.61
CA GLY A 98 -4.09 -3.70 -3.38
C GLY A 98 -2.92 -3.20 -2.51
N ALA A 99 -1.67 -3.38 -2.97
CA ALA A 99 -0.52 -2.80 -2.32
C ALA A 99 -0.42 -1.29 -2.62
N GLU A 100 -0.12 -0.52 -1.59
CA GLU A 100 0.11 0.91 -1.68
C GLU A 100 1.61 1.22 -1.79
N VAL A 101 1.95 2.14 -2.69
CA VAL A 101 3.30 2.63 -2.91
C VAL A 101 3.32 4.14 -2.66
N GLU A 102 4.14 4.55 -1.71
CA GLU A 102 4.43 5.96 -1.45
C GLU A 102 5.63 6.40 -2.28
N TYR A 103 5.53 7.55 -2.94
CA TYR A 103 6.58 8.06 -3.81
C TYR A 103 6.65 9.60 -3.83
N TYR A 104 7.79 10.14 -4.25
CA TYR A 104 7.97 11.57 -4.52
C TYR A 104 9.05 11.80 -5.58
N TYR A 105 9.07 13.00 -6.15
CA TYR A 105 10.05 13.42 -7.15
C TYR A 105 11.12 14.34 -6.53
N GLU A 106 12.37 14.14 -6.93
CA GLU A 106 13.47 15.09 -6.76
C GLU A 106 13.95 15.52 -8.16
N ILE A 107 13.92 16.83 -8.42
CA ILE A 107 14.20 17.41 -9.74
C ILE A 107 15.36 18.38 -9.60
N THR A 108 16.40 18.19 -10.41
CA THR A 108 17.62 19.00 -10.38
C THR A 108 17.84 19.68 -11.73
N ASP A 109 18.12 20.98 -11.70
CA ASP A 109 18.49 21.75 -12.90
C ASP A 109 20.00 21.86 -13.10
N SER A 110 20.41 22.39 -14.25
CA SER A 110 21.80 22.59 -14.65
C SER A 110 22.56 23.63 -13.80
N GLN A 111 21.86 24.43 -13.00
CA GLN A 111 22.44 25.38 -12.03
C GLN A 111 22.61 24.74 -10.64
N GLY A 112 22.14 23.51 -10.44
CA GLY A 112 22.19 22.79 -9.17
C GLY A 112 21.03 23.13 -8.22
N ASN A 113 19.99 23.81 -8.68
CA ASN A 113 18.76 23.98 -7.90
C ASN A 113 18.05 22.63 -7.82
N VAL A 114 17.44 22.36 -6.66
CA VAL A 114 16.72 21.11 -6.40
C VAL A 114 15.32 21.43 -5.89
N LEU A 115 14.31 20.83 -6.53
CA LEU A 115 12.94 20.81 -6.05
C LEU A 115 12.58 19.39 -5.62
N ARG A 116 11.92 19.26 -4.47
CA ARG A 116 11.31 18.01 -4.01
C ARG A 116 9.81 18.19 -3.87
N THR A 117 9.03 17.23 -4.37
CA THR A 117 7.59 17.19 -4.13
C THR A 117 7.29 16.59 -2.76
N GLU A 118 6.09 16.87 -2.24
CA GLU A 118 5.57 16.09 -1.11
C GLU A 118 5.32 14.63 -1.54
N PRO A 119 5.44 13.66 -0.61
CA PRO A 119 5.08 12.27 -0.90
C PRO A 119 3.59 12.08 -1.21
N THR A 120 3.31 11.27 -2.22
CA THR A 120 1.98 10.82 -2.64
C THR A 120 1.90 9.30 -2.57
N VAL A 121 0.69 8.74 -2.43
CA VAL A 121 0.45 7.29 -2.41
C VAL A 121 -0.37 6.90 -3.62
N VAL A 122 0.09 5.88 -4.34
CA VAL A 122 -0.65 5.19 -5.42
C VAL A 122 -0.95 3.76 -4.98
N GLU A 123 -2.17 3.28 -5.23
CA GLU A 123 -2.55 1.87 -5.00
C GLU A 123 -2.41 1.07 -6.29
N TYR A 124 -1.71 -0.08 -6.23
CA TYR A 124 -1.65 -1.01 -7.34
C TYR A 124 -2.91 -1.88 -7.37
N GLU A 125 -4.01 -1.34 -7.87
CA GLU A 125 -5.28 -2.03 -8.00
C GLU A 125 -5.30 -3.04 -9.16
N ASP A 126 -6.02 -4.16 -9.00
CA ASP A 126 -6.36 -5.03 -10.12
C ASP A 126 -7.54 -4.44 -10.92
N THR A 127 -7.22 -3.65 -11.94
CA THR A 127 -8.18 -2.90 -12.77
C THR A 127 -9.06 -3.75 -13.70
N ARG A 128 -8.97 -5.09 -13.62
CA ARG A 128 -9.78 -6.00 -14.44
C ARG A 128 -11.21 -6.17 -13.93
N PHE A 129 -11.52 -5.71 -12.71
CA PHE A 129 -12.79 -5.97 -12.04
C PHE A 129 -13.35 -4.70 -11.38
N ASP A 130 -14.68 -4.60 -11.34
CA ASP A 130 -15.39 -3.61 -10.53
C ASP A 130 -15.53 -4.15 -9.10
N TRP A 131 -14.63 -3.73 -8.20
CA TRP A 131 -14.60 -4.21 -6.83
C TRP A 131 -15.73 -3.60 -5.98
N GLU A 132 -16.43 -4.45 -5.24
CA GLU A 132 -17.30 -4.10 -4.12
C GLU A 132 -16.52 -4.21 -2.81
N GLU A 133 -16.82 -3.33 -1.86
CA GLU A 133 -16.16 -3.30 -0.55
C GLU A 133 -17.13 -3.67 0.58
N VAL A 134 -16.63 -4.40 1.58
CA VAL A 134 -17.28 -4.53 2.89
C VAL A 134 -16.27 -4.46 4.03
N LYS A 135 -16.59 -3.71 5.08
CA LYS A 135 -15.76 -3.55 6.27
C LYS A 135 -16.28 -4.38 7.44
N ILE A 136 -15.41 -5.16 8.08
CA ILE A 136 -15.69 -6.05 9.22
C ILE A 136 -14.61 -5.81 10.29
N GLY A 137 -14.92 -4.96 11.28
CA GLY A 137 -13.92 -4.57 12.28
C GLY A 137 -12.68 -3.94 11.62
N PRO A 138 -11.46 -4.47 11.83
CA PRO A 138 -10.25 -3.98 11.17
C PRO A 138 -10.11 -4.41 9.71
N LEU A 139 -10.91 -5.37 9.24
CA LEU A 139 -10.79 -5.94 7.90
C LEU A 139 -11.64 -5.19 6.88
N THR A 140 -11.02 -4.68 5.83
CA THR A 140 -11.67 -4.27 4.58
C THR A 140 -11.55 -5.38 3.54
N LEU A 141 -12.67 -5.94 3.09
CA LEU A 141 -12.72 -6.95 2.04
C LEU A 141 -13.20 -6.35 0.73
N LEU A 142 -12.39 -6.49 -0.32
CA LEU A 142 -12.74 -6.20 -1.69
C LEU A 142 -13.11 -7.52 -2.39
N TYR A 143 -14.22 -7.54 -3.11
CA TYR A 143 -14.69 -8.70 -3.86
C TYR A 143 -15.47 -8.28 -5.11
N TYR A 144 -15.75 -9.19 -6.03
CA TYR A 144 -16.63 -8.97 -7.19
C TYR A 144 -17.30 -10.29 -7.57
N ASP A 145 -18.36 -10.27 -8.40
CA ASP A 145 -19.04 -11.49 -8.87
C ASP A 145 -19.48 -12.41 -7.70
N GLN A 146 -19.94 -11.81 -6.59
CA GLN A 146 -20.51 -12.53 -5.44
C GLN A 146 -21.96 -12.12 -5.21
N SER A 147 -22.82 -13.07 -4.86
CA SER A 147 -24.20 -12.73 -4.52
C SER A 147 -24.26 -12.03 -3.16
N ALA A 148 -25.08 -10.97 -3.07
CA ALA A 148 -25.24 -10.22 -1.82
C ALA A 148 -25.70 -11.10 -0.64
N SER A 149 -26.45 -12.18 -0.89
CA SER A 149 -26.83 -13.14 0.15
C SER A 149 -25.64 -13.96 0.68
N ARG A 150 -24.71 -14.36 -0.19
CA ARG A 150 -23.48 -15.05 0.19
C ARG A 150 -22.58 -14.14 1.01
N VAL A 151 -22.33 -12.92 0.54
CA VAL A 151 -21.51 -11.92 1.25
C VAL A 151 -22.06 -11.68 2.66
N ARG A 152 -23.36 -11.36 2.78
CA ARG A 152 -24.00 -11.17 4.10
C ARG A 152 -23.94 -12.40 5.00
N SER A 153 -23.95 -13.60 4.44
CA SER A 153 -23.84 -14.82 5.24
C SER A 153 -22.43 -14.98 5.81
N VAL A 154 -21.40 -14.75 5.00
CA VAL A 154 -20.00 -14.88 5.41
C VAL A 154 -19.61 -13.78 6.38
N VAL A 155 -19.93 -12.51 6.06
CA VAL A 155 -19.63 -11.33 6.90
C VAL A 155 -20.16 -11.49 8.33
N ARG A 156 -21.40 -11.95 8.49
CA ARG A 156 -21.99 -12.17 9.83
C ARG A 156 -21.21 -13.18 10.66
N SER A 157 -20.58 -14.16 10.04
CA SER A 157 -19.73 -15.11 10.77
C SER A 157 -18.35 -14.52 11.07
N LEU A 158 -17.76 -13.81 10.10
CA LEU A 158 -16.46 -13.15 10.24
C LEU A 158 -16.42 -12.14 11.39
N GLU A 159 -17.51 -11.43 11.66
CA GLU A 159 -17.60 -10.49 12.79
C GLU A 159 -17.16 -11.14 14.12
N SER A 160 -17.69 -12.34 14.41
CA SER A 160 -17.35 -13.06 15.64
C SER A 160 -15.94 -13.68 15.60
N ASP A 161 -15.48 -14.12 14.43
CA ASP A 161 -14.15 -14.74 14.28
C ASP A 161 -13.04 -13.70 14.43
N LEU A 162 -13.19 -12.54 13.79
CA LEU A 162 -12.23 -11.43 13.89
C LEU A 162 -12.23 -10.81 15.29
N ALA A 163 -13.37 -10.76 15.97
CA ALA A 163 -13.42 -10.34 17.38
C ALA A 163 -12.63 -11.30 18.28
N ARG A 164 -12.79 -12.62 18.07
CA ARG A 164 -12.03 -13.65 18.81
C ARG A 164 -10.53 -13.56 18.51
N LEU A 165 -10.14 -13.36 17.25
CA LEU A 165 -8.74 -13.17 16.83
C LEU A 165 -8.10 -11.99 17.56
N GLN A 166 -8.73 -10.82 17.52
CA GLN A 166 -8.25 -9.61 18.20
C GLN A 166 -8.12 -9.81 19.71
N GLN A 167 -9.12 -10.44 20.33
CA GLN A 167 -9.09 -10.73 21.77
C GLN A 167 -7.93 -11.66 22.15
N LEU A 168 -7.71 -12.72 21.38
CA LEU A 168 -6.64 -13.70 21.64
C LEU A 168 -5.26 -13.07 21.51
N LEU A 169 -5.07 -12.22 20.51
CA LEU A 169 -3.84 -11.49 20.25
C LEU A 169 -3.68 -10.22 21.10
N GLN A 170 -4.69 -9.87 21.90
CA GLN A 170 -4.73 -8.66 22.72
C GLN A 170 -4.50 -7.36 21.92
N LEU A 171 -5.09 -7.30 20.72
CA LEU A 171 -5.06 -6.11 19.87
C LEU A 171 -6.28 -5.23 20.18
N ASP A 172 -6.06 -4.05 20.76
CA ASP A 172 -7.11 -3.06 21.05
C ASP A 172 -6.58 -1.62 20.88
N PRO A 173 -6.89 -0.93 19.76
CA PRO A 173 -7.49 -1.47 18.53
C PRO A 173 -6.45 -2.20 17.65
N ALA A 174 -6.90 -3.16 16.83
CA ALA A 174 -6.08 -3.69 15.74
C ALA A 174 -5.91 -2.65 14.62
N GLY A 175 -4.77 -2.69 13.93
CA GLY A 175 -4.55 -1.92 12.71
C GLY A 175 -5.39 -2.47 11.55
N GLU A 176 -5.73 -1.60 10.60
CA GLU A 176 -6.52 -1.98 9.43
C GLU A 176 -5.78 -3.03 8.58
N ILE A 177 -6.55 -3.98 8.06
CA ILE A 177 -6.08 -5.01 7.13
C ILE A 177 -7.01 -5.07 5.91
N LYS A 178 -6.46 -5.42 4.76
CA LYS A 178 -7.15 -5.45 3.47
C LYS A 178 -7.11 -6.87 2.88
N GLY A 179 -8.21 -7.32 2.32
CA GLY A 179 -8.29 -8.63 1.64
C GLY A 179 -8.96 -8.51 0.28
N LEU A 180 -8.32 -9.02 -0.78
CA LEU A 180 -8.91 -9.08 -2.12
C LEU A 180 -9.35 -10.51 -2.43
N ILE A 181 -10.64 -10.68 -2.69
CA ILE A 181 -11.27 -11.98 -2.94
C ILE A 181 -11.57 -12.15 -4.42
N TYR A 182 -10.81 -13.03 -5.07
CA TYR A 182 -11.01 -13.44 -6.45
C TYR A 182 -12.08 -14.50 -6.54
N SER A 183 -13.08 -14.31 -7.40
CA SER A 183 -14.19 -15.26 -7.52
C SER A 183 -13.82 -16.55 -8.25
N ARG A 184 -12.76 -16.55 -9.06
CA ARG A 184 -12.38 -17.68 -9.92
C ARG A 184 -10.88 -17.88 -9.95
N ARG A 185 -10.45 -19.15 -9.99
CA ARG A 185 -9.04 -19.53 -10.06
C ARG A 185 -8.34 -18.96 -11.29
N SER A 186 -9.02 -18.85 -12.42
CA SER A 186 -8.45 -18.24 -13.63
C SER A 186 -8.03 -16.78 -13.43
N HIS A 187 -8.72 -16.05 -12.54
CA HIS A 187 -8.41 -14.64 -12.28
C HIS A 187 -7.20 -14.46 -11.35
N THR A 188 -6.85 -15.51 -10.58
CA THR A 188 -5.68 -15.46 -9.69
C THR A 188 -4.36 -15.68 -10.43
N LEU A 189 -4.36 -16.07 -11.71
CA LEU A 189 -3.15 -16.45 -12.44
C LEU A 189 -2.12 -15.32 -12.55
N ASP A 190 -2.59 -14.09 -12.79
CA ASP A 190 -1.73 -12.91 -12.86
C ASP A 190 -1.59 -12.21 -11.50
N ALA A 191 -2.51 -12.49 -10.58
CA ALA A 191 -2.59 -11.82 -9.29
C ALA A 191 -1.76 -12.51 -8.21
N PHE A 192 -1.77 -13.84 -8.13
CA PHE A 192 -1.06 -14.57 -7.08
C PHE A 192 0.46 -14.62 -7.37
N PRO A 193 1.32 -14.66 -6.35
CA PRO A 193 2.75 -14.81 -6.55
C PRO A 193 3.07 -16.07 -7.35
N GLN A 194 3.99 -15.97 -8.31
CA GLN A 194 4.43 -17.13 -9.09
C GLN A 194 5.01 -18.22 -8.17
N GLN A 195 4.42 -19.41 -8.24
CA GLN A 195 4.90 -20.59 -7.52
C GLN A 195 5.64 -21.53 -8.47
N SER A 196 6.25 -22.59 -7.92
CA SER A 196 6.77 -23.67 -8.75
C SER A 196 5.66 -24.20 -9.68
N ARG A 197 6.04 -24.67 -10.88
CA ARG A 197 5.07 -25.21 -11.85
C ARG A 197 4.19 -26.30 -11.24
N THR A 198 4.81 -27.23 -10.51
CA THR A 198 4.12 -28.32 -9.81
C THR A 198 3.09 -27.79 -8.80
N THR A 199 3.44 -26.77 -8.03
CA THR A 199 2.55 -26.19 -7.01
C THR A 199 1.38 -25.41 -7.63
N THR A 200 1.64 -24.73 -8.75
CA THR A 200 0.61 -24.01 -9.52
C THR A 200 -0.37 -24.98 -10.17
N GLU A 201 0.15 -26.06 -10.77
CA GLU A 201 -0.64 -27.13 -11.39
C GLU A 201 -1.46 -27.93 -10.37
N GLN A 202 -0.94 -28.12 -9.16
CA GLN A 202 -1.63 -28.80 -8.05
C GLN A 202 -2.70 -27.93 -7.37
N GLN A 203 -2.81 -26.63 -7.70
CA GLN A 203 -3.78 -25.69 -7.14
C GLN A 203 -3.78 -25.65 -5.59
N THR A 204 -2.61 -25.86 -5.00
CA THR A 204 -2.46 -26.13 -3.56
C THR A 204 -2.88 -24.95 -2.68
N PHE A 205 -2.66 -23.71 -3.14
CA PHE A 205 -2.92 -22.51 -2.34
C PHE A 205 -4.26 -21.87 -2.68
N GLN A 206 -5.02 -21.52 -1.65
CA GLN A 206 -6.27 -20.77 -1.79
C GLN A 206 -6.12 -19.29 -1.41
N GLY A 207 -5.05 -18.91 -0.73
CA GLY A 207 -4.73 -17.51 -0.46
C GLY A 207 -3.24 -17.29 -0.25
N PHE A 208 -2.89 -16.02 -0.10
CA PHE A 208 -1.55 -15.53 0.24
C PHE A 208 -1.68 -14.28 1.11
N ALA A 209 -1.11 -14.32 2.31
CA ALA A 209 -0.95 -13.17 3.18
C ALA A 209 0.38 -12.42 2.94
N PHE A 210 0.32 -11.10 3.07
CA PHE A 210 1.45 -10.18 3.02
C PHE A 210 1.44 -9.31 4.29
N PRO A 211 1.89 -9.85 5.45
CA PRO A 211 1.71 -9.19 6.74
C PRO A 211 2.31 -7.79 6.83
N LYS A 212 3.50 -7.57 6.26
CA LYS A 212 4.15 -6.26 6.20
C LYS A 212 3.41 -5.20 5.37
N ARG A 213 2.38 -5.60 4.63
CA ARG A 213 1.50 -4.74 3.84
C ARG A 213 0.08 -4.69 4.41
N GLY A 214 -0.20 -5.44 5.48
CA GLY A 214 -1.57 -5.60 6.02
C GLY A 214 -2.55 -6.13 4.97
N LEU A 215 -2.10 -6.96 4.03
CA LEU A 215 -2.85 -7.31 2.82
C LEU A 215 -2.88 -8.83 2.62
N PHE A 216 -4.00 -9.39 2.17
CA PHE A 216 -4.03 -10.75 1.65
C PHE A 216 -4.81 -10.86 0.34
N LEU A 217 -4.51 -11.90 -0.45
CA LEU A 217 -5.28 -12.27 -1.63
C LEU A 217 -5.91 -13.65 -1.38
N GLY A 218 -7.18 -13.82 -1.72
CA GLY A 218 -7.92 -15.07 -1.50
C GLY A 218 -8.72 -15.52 -2.72
N LEU A 219 -8.88 -16.83 -2.88
CA LEU A 219 -9.77 -17.44 -3.87
C LEU A 219 -11.10 -17.83 -3.22
N GLY A 220 -12.16 -17.17 -3.67
CA GLY A 220 -13.53 -17.45 -3.26
C GLY A 220 -13.90 -16.78 -1.95
N MET A 221 -15.18 -16.39 -1.85
CA MET A 221 -15.77 -15.86 -0.62
C MET A 221 -16.02 -17.03 0.35
N ASP A 222 -14.93 -17.49 0.98
CA ASP A 222 -14.88 -18.57 1.94
C ASP A 222 -14.48 -18.08 3.33
N ARG A 223 -15.24 -18.47 4.35
CA ARG A 223 -15.04 -18.01 5.73
C ARG A 223 -13.72 -18.51 6.30
N GLY A 224 -13.38 -19.78 6.07
CA GLY A 224 -12.19 -20.41 6.64
C GLY A 224 -10.92 -19.74 6.14
N LEU A 225 -10.83 -19.61 4.82
CA LEU A 225 -9.75 -18.90 4.14
C LEU A 225 -9.59 -17.46 4.67
N ILE A 226 -10.67 -16.67 4.72
CA ILE A 226 -10.59 -15.27 5.14
C ILE A 226 -10.07 -15.16 6.58
N VAL A 227 -10.51 -16.05 7.48
CA VAL A 227 -10.04 -16.06 8.87
C VAL A 227 -8.57 -16.49 8.94
N HIS A 228 -8.17 -17.54 8.20
CA HIS A 228 -6.79 -18.02 8.11
C HIS A 228 -5.84 -16.90 7.66
N GLU A 229 -6.14 -16.26 6.53
CA GLU A 229 -5.30 -15.19 6.00
C GLU A 229 -5.29 -13.95 6.89
N SER A 230 -6.42 -13.59 7.50
CA SER A 230 -6.49 -12.49 8.47
C SER A 230 -5.66 -12.77 9.73
N ALA A 231 -5.57 -14.04 10.15
CA ALA A 231 -4.79 -14.44 11.32
C ALA A 231 -3.28 -14.18 11.10
N HIS A 232 -2.74 -14.44 9.91
CA HIS A 232 -1.35 -14.08 9.57
C HIS A 232 -1.09 -12.58 9.73
N LEU A 233 -1.99 -11.74 9.21
CA LEU A 233 -1.83 -10.28 9.26
C LEU A 233 -1.90 -9.74 10.70
N LEU A 234 -2.89 -10.19 11.48
CA LEU A 234 -3.05 -9.75 12.86
C LEU A 234 -1.96 -10.30 13.79
N LEU A 235 -1.47 -11.52 13.54
CA LEU A 235 -0.33 -12.06 14.28
C LEU A 235 0.91 -11.20 14.08
N ASP A 236 1.21 -10.78 12.85
CA ASP A 236 2.35 -9.89 12.58
C ASP A 236 2.21 -8.54 13.29
N GLN A 237 1.00 -7.97 13.34
CA GLN A 237 0.74 -6.76 14.13
C GLN A 237 1.03 -6.98 15.62
N ALA A 238 0.59 -8.11 16.19
CA ALA A 238 0.81 -8.43 17.60
C ALA A 238 2.29 -8.66 17.94
N MET A 239 3.07 -9.20 16.99
CA MET A 239 4.52 -9.36 17.12
C MET A 239 5.25 -8.01 17.00
N GLY A 240 4.77 -7.12 16.13
CA GLY A 240 5.27 -5.77 15.92
C GLY A 240 6.53 -5.69 15.05
N ASP A 241 6.85 -4.47 14.59
CA ASP A 241 7.91 -4.19 13.61
C ASP A 241 9.33 -4.62 14.02
N SER A 242 9.59 -4.74 15.32
CA SER A 242 10.92 -5.07 15.85
C SER A 242 11.10 -6.55 16.16
N ALA A 243 10.09 -7.38 15.92
CA ALA A 243 10.18 -8.81 16.19
C ALA A 243 11.11 -9.52 15.20
N LEU A 244 11.70 -10.62 15.67
CA LEU A 244 12.33 -11.60 14.78
C LEU A 244 11.24 -12.23 13.89
N PRO A 245 11.61 -12.72 12.69
CA PRO A 245 10.67 -13.42 11.83
C PRO A 245 9.96 -14.56 12.56
N THR A 246 8.62 -14.57 12.48
CA THR A 246 7.79 -15.63 13.07
C THR A 246 8.15 -16.97 12.43
N PRO A 247 8.46 -18.02 13.22
CA PRO A 247 8.72 -19.34 12.66
C PRO A 247 7.49 -19.87 11.90
N ALA A 248 7.71 -20.47 10.72
CA ALA A 248 6.61 -20.94 9.85
C ALA A 248 5.61 -21.88 10.55
N TRP A 249 6.08 -22.75 11.45
CA TRP A 249 5.18 -23.64 12.20
C TRP A 249 4.23 -22.90 13.13
N LEU A 250 4.66 -21.76 13.68
CA LEU A 250 3.86 -20.93 14.57
C LEU A 250 2.88 -20.10 13.73
N ASP A 251 3.36 -19.53 12.63
CA ASP A 251 2.56 -18.68 11.74
C ASP A 251 1.39 -19.47 11.11
N GLU A 252 1.70 -20.54 10.37
CA GLU A 252 0.69 -21.42 9.75
C GLU A 252 -0.14 -22.18 10.79
N GLY A 253 0.49 -22.60 11.89
CA GLY A 253 -0.19 -23.32 12.97
C GLY A 253 -1.21 -22.44 13.70
N PHE A 254 -0.90 -21.17 13.93
CA PHE A 254 -1.83 -20.21 14.51
C PHE A 254 -2.97 -19.90 13.54
N ALA A 255 -2.66 -19.63 12.26
CA ALA A 255 -3.68 -19.38 11.25
C ALA A 255 -4.65 -20.56 11.10
N SER A 256 -4.12 -21.78 11.03
CA SER A 256 -4.92 -23.01 10.97
C SER A 256 -5.74 -23.26 12.24
N TYR A 257 -5.21 -22.93 13.43
CA TYR A 257 -5.97 -23.03 14.69
C TYR A 257 -7.16 -22.09 14.74
N MET A 258 -7.06 -20.95 14.05
CA MET A 258 -8.10 -19.93 14.02
C MET A 258 -9.12 -20.15 12.91
N ASP A 259 -8.77 -20.87 11.84
CA ASP A 259 -9.68 -21.22 10.77
C ASP A 259 -10.88 -22.05 11.32
N PRO A 260 -12.13 -21.56 11.19
CA PRO A 260 -13.32 -22.23 11.71
C PRO A 260 -13.73 -23.49 10.92
N SER A 261 -13.02 -23.84 9.85
CA SER A 261 -13.32 -24.99 9.00
C SER A 261 -12.51 -26.25 9.33
N VAL A 262 -11.49 -26.14 10.17
CA VAL A 262 -10.57 -27.23 10.57
C VAL A 262 -10.91 -27.84 11.93
#